data_AF-A0AAU9XUQ5-F1
#
_entry.id   AF-A0AAU9XUQ5-F1
#
_cell.length_a   1.000
_cell.length_b   1.000
_cell.length_c   1.000
_cell.angle_alpha   90.00
_cell.angle_beta   90.00
_cell.angle_gamma   90.00
#
_symmetry.space_group_name_H-M   'P 1'
#
loop_
_entity.id
_entity.type
_entity.pdbx_description
1 polymer ?
#
loop_
_entity_poly.entity_id
_entity_poly.type
_entity_poly.pdbx_seq_one_letter_code
_entity_poly.pdbx_strand_id
1 'polypeptide(L)'
;MVFPDYYFFAERRLVNHTIEKKGVNNLDDCELLCYLNDHCVSLNFEKDPENNRPLHICELNNATHLKYDSHLTTNATFYYRGSKNACDKSPYCENNATCQSGFTLKGYRCLCPPGFKGEYCEKEKCEAFIGKCHKEATCNNTNGSYVCICKSGFIGDGHNCTGNLH
;
A
#
# COMPACT_ATOMS: atom_id res chain seq x y z
N MET A 1 -2.55 11.04 -3.19
CA MET A 1 -3.19 11.38 -1.91
C MET A 1 -3.29 12.89 -1.83
N VAL A 2 -4.35 13.45 -1.23
CA VAL A 2 -4.48 14.90 -1.03
C VAL A 2 -4.88 15.14 0.43
N PHE A 3 -4.19 16.07 1.10
CA PHE A 3 -4.49 16.55 2.45
C PHE A 3 -5.20 17.91 2.36
N PRO A 4 -6.54 17.95 2.29
CA PRO A 4 -7.24 19.21 2.23
C PRO A 4 -7.19 19.95 3.57
N ASP A 5 -7.18 21.28 3.50
CA ASP A 5 -7.14 22.13 4.71
C ASP A 5 -8.32 21.91 5.67
N TYR A 6 -9.50 21.51 5.15
CA TYR A 6 -10.65 21.20 5.99
C TYR A 6 -10.53 19.87 6.76
N TYR A 7 -9.49 19.06 6.50
CA TYR A 7 -9.11 17.90 7.32
C TYR A 7 -7.85 18.15 8.14
N PHE A 8 -7.49 19.42 8.32
CA PHE A 8 -6.49 19.86 9.28
C PHE A 8 -7.18 20.22 10.61
N PHE A 9 -6.78 19.56 11.69
CA PHE A 9 -7.27 19.88 13.03
C PHE A 9 -6.10 20.18 13.96
N ALA A 10 -6.07 21.42 14.45
CA ALA A 10 -5.12 21.79 15.48
C ALA A 10 -5.51 21.18 16.83
N GLU A 11 -4.50 20.88 17.64
CA GLU A 11 -4.67 20.33 18.99
C GLU A 11 -5.43 18.99 19.01
N ARG A 12 -5.23 18.22 17.95
CA ARG A 12 -5.86 16.92 17.78
C ARG A 12 -4.81 15.89 17.41
N ARG A 13 -5.05 14.66 17.86
CA ARG A 13 -4.21 13.50 17.58
C ARG A 13 -5.11 12.28 17.39
N LEU A 14 -4.94 11.57 16.28
CA LEU A 14 -5.60 10.28 16.08
C LEU A 14 -4.83 9.20 16.84
N VAL A 15 -5.50 8.50 17.75
CA VAL A 15 -4.87 7.43 18.56
C VAL A 15 -5.23 6.05 18.04
N ASN A 16 -4.46 5.03 18.43
CA ASN A 16 -4.66 3.60 18.08
C ASN A 16 -4.50 3.24 16.59
N HIS A 17 -4.14 4.19 15.74
CA HIS A 17 -3.98 4.01 14.29
C HIS A 17 -2.56 4.24 13.78
N THR A 18 -1.63 4.59 14.66
CA THR A 18 -0.24 4.85 14.29
C THR A 18 0.44 3.56 13.83
N ILE A 19 0.86 3.53 12.58
CA ILE A 19 1.61 2.42 11.99
C ILE A 19 3.12 2.65 12.03
N GLU A 20 3.56 3.91 12.03
CA GLU A 20 4.99 4.24 12.01
C GLU A 20 5.23 5.61 12.65
N LYS A 21 6.38 5.77 13.31
CA LYS A 21 6.85 7.05 13.86
C LYS A 21 8.20 7.42 13.25
N LYS A 22 8.35 8.67 12.80
CA LYS A 22 9.57 9.20 12.18
C LYS A 22 9.95 10.56 12.73
N GLY A 23 11.24 10.88 12.68
CA GLY A 23 11.73 12.24 12.88
C GLY A 23 11.71 12.99 11.54
N VAL A 24 11.16 14.20 11.52
CA VAL A 24 11.06 15.05 10.32
C VAL A 24 11.41 16.50 10.65
N ASN A 25 11.78 17.29 9.65
CA ASN A 25 12.11 18.71 9.88
C ASN A 25 10.86 19.59 9.92
N ASN A 26 9.81 19.22 9.20
CA ASN A 26 8.58 20.00 9.08
C ASN A 26 7.40 19.11 8.68
N LEU A 27 6.21 19.73 8.57
CA LEU A 27 4.97 19.03 8.24
C LEU A 27 4.97 18.45 6.82
N ASP A 28 5.58 19.13 5.85
CA ASP A 28 5.63 18.67 4.45
C ASP A 28 6.47 17.40 4.30
N ASP A 29 7.58 17.30 5.04
CA ASP A 29 8.37 16.05 5.14
C ASP A 29 7.51 14.89 5.68
N CYS A 30 6.63 15.16 6.66
CA CYS A 30 5.73 14.16 7.22
C CYS A 30 4.65 13.73 6.22
N GLU A 31 4.09 14.68 5.46
CA GLU A 31 3.15 14.37 4.37
C GLU A 31 3.79 13.53 3.28
N LEU A 32 5.02 13.85 2.90
CA LEU A 32 5.77 13.09 1.91
C LEU A 32 6.00 11.65 2.37
N LEU A 33 6.35 11.45 3.64
CA LEU A 33 6.49 10.10 4.21
C LEU A 33 5.15 9.34 4.20
N CYS A 34 4.04 10.01 4.55
CA CYS A 34 2.72 9.40 4.44
C CYS A 34 2.37 9.06 2.99
N TYR A 35 2.71 9.93 2.04
CA TYR A 35 2.48 9.69 0.61
C TYR A 35 3.23 8.46 0.08
N LEU A 36 4.45 8.22 0.58
CA LEU A 36 5.29 7.10 0.17
C LEU A 36 4.93 5.78 0.86
N ASN A 37 4.18 5.82 1.95
CA ASN A 37 3.70 4.65 2.68
C ASN A 37 2.31 4.25 2.17
N ASP A 38 2.16 3.02 1.67
CA ASP A 38 0.92 2.52 1.07
C ASP A 38 -0.23 2.28 2.06
N HIS A 39 0.09 2.19 3.35
CA HIS A 39 -0.88 2.05 4.42
C HIS A 39 -1.21 3.37 5.12
N CYS A 40 -0.46 4.46 4.87
CA CYS A 40 -0.74 5.73 5.50
C CYS A 40 -1.89 6.46 4.80
N VAL A 41 -2.84 7.00 5.57
CA VAL A 41 -3.97 7.80 5.05
C VAL A 41 -4.24 9.05 5.90
N SER A 42 -3.56 9.21 7.03
CA SER A 42 -3.50 10.45 7.80
C SER A 42 -2.23 10.49 8.63
N LEU A 43 -1.93 11.64 9.23
CA LEU A 43 -0.75 11.79 10.08
C LEU A 43 -1.07 12.61 11.33
N ASN A 44 -0.29 12.37 12.39
CA ASN A 44 -0.15 13.30 13.51
C ASN A 44 1.23 13.94 13.41
N PHE A 45 1.31 15.25 13.59
CA PHE A 45 2.56 15.99 13.60
C PHE A 45 2.72 16.71 14.93
N GLU A 46 3.81 16.45 15.63
CA GLU A 46 4.14 17.13 16.88
C GLU A 46 4.64 18.56 16.62
N LYS A 47 3.97 19.55 17.21
CA LYS A 47 4.22 20.99 16.94
C LYS A 47 5.60 21.41 17.41
N ASP A 48 5.95 21.04 18.64
CA ASP A 48 7.15 21.47 19.33
C ASP A 48 7.88 20.23 19.84
N PRO A 49 9.13 20.00 19.44
CA PRO A 49 9.88 18.85 19.89
C PRO A 49 10.13 18.94 21.40
N GLU A 50 9.66 17.95 22.16
CA GLU A 50 9.99 17.87 23.59
C GLU A 50 11.50 17.66 23.80
N ASN A 51 12.01 18.13 24.93
CA ASN A 51 13.39 17.89 25.39
C ASN A 51 14.51 18.38 24.44
N ASN A 52 14.30 19.50 23.73
CA ASN A 52 15.25 20.06 22.76
C ASN A 52 15.63 19.07 21.64
N ARG A 53 14.72 18.16 21.27
CA ARG A 53 14.95 17.26 20.15
C ARG A 53 15.07 18.08 18.84
N PRO A 54 16.02 17.74 17.94
CA PRO A 54 16.22 18.52 16.71
C PRO A 54 15.15 18.28 15.62
N LEU A 55 14.29 17.29 15.80
CA LEU A 55 13.29 16.87 14.80
C LEU A 55 11.91 16.75 15.46
N HIS A 56 10.88 17.04 14.68
CA HIS A 56 9.48 16.82 15.05
C HIS A 56 9.14 15.33 14.97
N ILE A 57 8.20 14.87 15.80
CA ILE A 57 7.63 13.52 15.65
C ILE A 57 6.51 13.56 14.61
N CYS A 58 6.67 12.74 13.58
CA CYS A 58 5.67 12.42 12.57
C CYS A 58 5.12 11.02 12.86
N GLU A 59 3.81 10.90 13.09
CA GLU A 59 3.12 9.62 13.26
C GLU A 59 2.25 9.35 12.02
N LEU A 60 2.60 8.32 11.26
CA LEU A 60 1.82 7.87 10.11
C LEU A 60 0.67 6.99 10.60
N ASN A 61 -0.55 7.21 10.11
CA ASN A 61 -1.73 6.48 10.54
C ASN A 61 -2.43 5.76 9.39
N ASN A 62 -2.96 4.57 9.68
CA ASN A 62 -3.70 3.75 8.72
C ASN A 62 -5.19 4.04 8.63
N ALA A 63 -5.66 5.10 9.27
CA ALA A 63 -7.07 5.45 9.28
C ALA A 63 -7.27 6.97 9.34
N THR A 64 -8.47 7.43 8.98
CA THR A 64 -8.84 8.84 9.04
C THR A 64 -9.93 9.08 10.09
N HIS A 65 -10.07 10.32 10.56
CA HIS A 65 -11.15 10.75 11.45
C HIS A 65 -12.55 10.52 10.85
N LEU A 66 -12.68 10.53 9.52
CA LEU A 66 -13.96 10.26 8.83
C LEU A 66 -14.54 8.89 9.20
N LYS A 67 -13.68 7.91 9.47
CA LYS A 67 -14.07 6.55 9.87
C LYS A 67 -13.96 6.33 11.38
N TYR A 68 -13.01 6.99 12.05
CA TYR A 68 -12.71 6.80 13.48
C TYR A 68 -12.68 8.12 14.24
N ASP A 69 -13.75 8.89 14.16
CA ASP A 69 -13.86 10.21 14.81
C ASP A 69 -13.69 10.11 16.34
N SER A 70 -14.22 9.04 16.96
CA SER A 70 -14.06 8.79 18.39
C SER A 70 -12.61 8.58 18.84
N HIS A 71 -11.71 8.25 17.92
CA HIS A 71 -10.28 8.09 18.18
C HIS A 71 -9.49 9.39 17.97
N LEU A 72 -10.14 10.46 17.49
CA LEU A 72 -9.52 11.77 17.31
C LEU A 72 -9.60 12.58 18.62
N THR A 73 -8.61 12.41 19.48
CA THR A 73 -8.61 13.00 20.82
C THR A 73 -7.95 14.37 20.85
N THR A 74 -8.29 15.17 21.85
CA THR A 74 -7.64 16.47 22.11
C THR A 74 -6.23 16.23 22.60
N ASN A 75 -5.26 16.85 21.93
CA ASN A 75 -3.88 16.86 22.35
C ASN A 75 -3.20 18.14 21.85
N ALA A 76 -2.86 19.04 22.76
CA ALA A 76 -2.32 20.36 22.44
C ALA A 76 -0.94 20.34 21.77
N THR A 77 -0.18 19.24 21.87
CA THR A 77 1.17 19.13 21.28
C THR A 77 1.16 18.60 19.84
N PHE A 78 -0.01 18.28 19.29
CA PHE A 78 -0.12 17.72 17.93
C PHE A 78 -1.06 18.53 17.02
N TYR A 79 -0.76 18.47 15.73
CA TYR A 79 -1.70 18.70 14.64
C TYR A 79 -2.09 17.37 14.02
N TYR A 80 -3.36 17.18 13.73
CA TYR A 80 -3.85 16.07 12.93
C TYR A 80 -4.07 16.51 11.48
N ARG A 81 -3.61 15.71 10.52
CA ARG A 81 -3.87 15.90 9.08
C ARG A 81 -4.47 14.65 8.46
N GLY A 82 -5.72 14.74 8.04
CA GLY A 82 -6.43 13.69 7.32
C GLY A 82 -6.29 13.83 5.80
N SER A 83 -6.20 12.73 5.07
CA SER A 83 -6.29 12.75 3.61
C SER A 83 -7.70 12.43 3.12
N LYS A 84 -8.02 12.87 1.89
CA LYS A 84 -9.15 12.31 1.15
C LYS A 84 -8.74 10.92 0.63
N ASN A 85 -9.12 9.89 1.38
CA ASN A 85 -8.81 8.50 1.05
C ASN A 85 -9.79 7.99 -0.03
N ALA A 86 -9.33 7.95 -1.29
CA ALA A 86 -10.13 7.39 -2.40
C ALA A 86 -10.41 5.89 -2.21
N CYS A 87 -9.63 5.20 -1.38
CA CYS A 87 -9.85 3.79 -1.03
C CYS A 87 -11.07 3.55 -0.13
N ASP A 88 -11.59 4.56 0.57
CA ASP A 88 -12.79 4.38 1.42
C ASP A 88 -14.05 4.04 0.60
N LYS A 89 -14.03 4.34 -0.70
CA LYS A 89 -15.11 4.04 -1.66
C LYS A 89 -14.78 2.88 -2.60
N SER A 90 -13.73 2.09 -2.31
CA SER A 90 -13.21 1.07 -3.22
C SER A 90 -13.66 -0.35 -2.85
N PRO A 91 -14.74 -0.88 -3.44
CA PRO A 91 -14.94 -2.31 -3.57
C PRO A 91 -14.16 -2.90 -4.77
N TYR A 92 -13.29 -2.12 -5.43
CA TYR A 92 -12.78 -2.48 -6.74
C TYR A 92 -11.47 -3.24 -6.75
N CYS A 93 -10.67 -3.24 -5.68
CA CYS A 93 -9.45 -4.05 -5.64
C CYS A 93 -9.83 -5.49 -5.30
N GLU A 94 -9.63 -6.41 -6.25
CA GLU A 94 -9.94 -7.83 -6.13
C GLU A 94 -8.76 -8.63 -5.55
N ASN A 95 -8.99 -9.91 -5.28
CA ASN A 95 -7.96 -10.90 -4.93
C ASN A 95 -7.05 -10.48 -3.76
N ASN A 96 -7.61 -9.86 -2.72
CA ASN A 96 -6.89 -9.36 -1.53
C ASN A 96 -5.82 -8.29 -1.84
N ALA A 97 -5.97 -7.53 -2.93
CA ALA A 97 -5.07 -6.43 -3.25
C ALA A 97 -5.17 -5.27 -2.25
N THR A 98 -4.02 -4.63 -1.99
CA THR A 98 -3.97 -3.44 -1.13
C THR A 98 -4.37 -2.22 -1.94
N CYS A 99 -5.42 -1.51 -1.53
CA CYS A 99 -5.75 -0.22 -2.12
C CYS A 99 -4.83 0.87 -1.55
N GLN A 100 -4.12 1.55 -2.44
CA GLN A 100 -3.30 2.71 -2.08
C GLN A 100 -3.90 3.99 -2.66
N SER A 101 -4.22 4.95 -1.79
CA SER A 101 -4.70 6.26 -2.21
C SER A 101 -3.61 7.09 -2.88
N GLY A 102 -3.82 7.50 -4.13
CA GLY A 102 -2.92 8.33 -4.94
C GLY A 102 -2.69 7.84 -6.37
N PHE A 103 -1.66 8.41 -7.00
CA PHE A 103 -1.01 7.98 -8.26
C PHE A 103 -1.81 7.98 -9.57
N THR A 104 -3.12 8.18 -9.58
CA THR A 104 -3.91 8.11 -10.82
C THR A 104 -4.94 9.22 -10.93
N LEU A 105 -5.48 9.44 -12.14
CA LEU A 105 -6.65 10.29 -12.38
C LEU A 105 -7.88 9.88 -11.53
N LYS A 106 -7.95 8.61 -11.11
CA LYS A 106 -9.00 8.05 -10.25
C LYS A 106 -8.73 8.27 -8.75
N GLY A 107 -7.53 8.73 -8.38
CA GLY A 107 -7.16 9.04 -7.01
C GLY A 107 -6.69 7.84 -6.17
N TYR A 108 -6.61 6.64 -6.73
CA TYR A 108 -6.04 5.44 -6.09
C TYR A 108 -5.44 4.47 -7.12
N ARG A 109 -4.70 3.47 -6.62
CA ARG A 109 -4.28 2.28 -7.37
C ARG A 109 -4.40 1.02 -6.52
N CYS A 110 -4.61 -0.14 -7.13
CA CYS A 110 -4.56 -1.43 -6.45
C CYS A 110 -3.13 -2.00 -6.55
N LEU A 111 -2.54 -2.33 -5.41
CA LEU A 111 -1.27 -3.04 -5.32
C LEU A 111 -1.56 -4.54 -5.32
N CYS A 112 -1.33 -5.17 -6.47
CA CYS A 112 -1.69 -6.57 -6.66
C CYS A 112 -0.78 -7.51 -5.86
N PRO A 113 -1.35 -8.52 -5.19
CA PRO A 113 -0.55 -9.55 -4.56
C PRO A 113 0.19 -10.39 -5.62
N PRO A 114 1.20 -11.17 -5.20
CA PRO A 114 1.89 -12.11 -6.08
C PRO A 114 0.90 -12.97 -6.86
N GLY A 115 1.12 -13.07 -8.17
CA GLY A 115 0.25 -13.84 -9.05
C GLY A 115 -0.97 -13.13 -9.61
N PHE A 116 -1.26 -11.88 -9.22
CA PHE A 116 -2.36 -11.11 -9.78
C PHE A 116 -1.87 -9.87 -10.55
N LYS A 117 -2.68 -9.41 -11.49
CA LYS A 117 -2.45 -8.20 -12.27
C LYS A 117 -3.77 -7.63 -12.79
N GLY A 118 -3.68 -6.48 -13.45
CA GLY A 118 -4.83 -5.72 -13.92
C GLY A 118 -4.94 -4.40 -13.16
N GLU A 119 -5.87 -3.55 -13.56
CA GLU A 119 -6.11 -2.29 -12.86
C GLU A 119 -6.70 -2.52 -11.46
N TYR A 120 -7.46 -3.61 -11.34
CA TYR A 120 -8.22 -4.01 -10.16
C TYR A 120 -7.67 -5.30 -9.55
N CYS A 121 -6.55 -5.81 -10.06
CA CYS A 121 -5.97 -7.10 -9.68
C CYS A 121 -6.93 -8.28 -9.95
N GLU A 122 -7.80 -8.11 -10.95
CA GLU A 122 -8.87 -9.02 -11.33
C GLU A 122 -8.40 -10.21 -12.20
N LYS A 123 -7.13 -10.19 -12.64
CA LYS A 123 -6.56 -11.22 -13.53
C LYS A 123 -5.43 -11.97 -12.85
N GLU A 124 -5.41 -13.28 -13.00
CA GLU A 124 -4.23 -14.05 -12.66
C GLU A 124 -3.12 -13.79 -13.68
N LYS A 125 -1.87 -13.71 -13.21
CA LYS A 125 -0.70 -13.55 -14.09
C LYS A 125 -0.59 -14.77 -15.01
N CYS A 126 -0.68 -15.98 -14.47
CA CYS A 126 -0.61 -17.21 -15.27
C CYS A 126 -1.68 -17.31 -16.35
N GLU A 127 -2.92 -16.83 -16.12
CA GLU A 127 -3.95 -16.80 -17.16
C GLU A 127 -3.55 -15.93 -18.36
N ALA A 128 -2.90 -14.81 -18.11
CA ALA A 128 -2.42 -13.96 -19.20
C ALA A 128 -1.12 -14.46 -19.85
N PHE A 129 -0.53 -15.53 -19.32
CA PHE A 129 0.59 -16.26 -19.91
C PHE A 129 0.19 -17.68 -20.34
N ILE A 130 -1.12 -17.96 -20.49
CA ILE A 130 -1.61 -19.19 -21.11
C ILE A 130 -0.91 -19.34 -22.48
N GLY A 131 -0.16 -20.43 -22.64
CA GLY A 131 0.62 -20.74 -23.83
C GLY A 131 2.06 -20.19 -23.86
N LYS A 132 2.54 -19.50 -22.83
CA LYS A 132 3.95 -19.03 -22.73
C LYS A 132 4.87 -20.05 -22.06
N CYS A 133 4.35 -20.86 -21.16
CA CYS A 133 5.05 -22.04 -20.67
C CYS A 133 4.99 -23.17 -21.70
N HIS A 134 5.97 -24.07 -21.66
CA HIS A 134 5.89 -25.30 -22.43
C HIS A 134 4.60 -26.06 -22.09
N LYS A 135 4.03 -26.80 -23.05
CA LYS A 135 2.82 -27.63 -22.81
C LYS A 135 3.00 -28.65 -21.67
N GLU A 136 4.25 -29.06 -21.43
CA GLU A 136 4.67 -29.94 -20.33
C GLU A 136 5.25 -29.19 -19.14
N ALA A 137 4.89 -27.93 -18.97
CA ALA A 137 5.22 -27.13 -17.79
C ALA A 137 3.95 -26.59 -17.13
N THR A 138 4.06 -26.34 -15.83
CA THR A 138 3.06 -25.64 -15.03
C THR A 138 3.52 -24.21 -14.81
N CYS A 139 2.64 -23.23 -15.00
CA CYS A 139 2.90 -21.85 -14.61
C CYS A 139 2.67 -21.69 -13.11
N ASN A 140 3.69 -21.25 -12.38
CA ASN A 140 3.58 -20.85 -10.98
C ASN A 140 3.81 -19.36 -10.86
N ASN A 141 2.95 -18.70 -10.10
CA ASN A 141 3.09 -17.29 -9.81
C ASN A 141 4.27 -17.04 -8.85
N THR A 142 5.04 -15.97 -9.07
CA THR A 142 6.13 -15.54 -8.16
C THR A 142 5.90 -14.12 -7.67
N ASN A 143 6.67 -13.68 -6.66
CA ASN A 143 6.62 -12.30 -6.20
C ASN A 143 7.06 -11.36 -7.34
N GLY A 144 6.14 -10.60 -7.90
CA GLY A 144 6.39 -9.72 -9.04
C GLY A 144 6.26 -10.35 -10.44
N SER A 145 6.36 -11.68 -10.62
CA SER A 145 6.35 -12.32 -11.95
C SER A 145 5.60 -13.67 -11.98
N TYR A 146 6.01 -14.56 -12.88
CA TYR A 146 5.64 -15.96 -12.99
C TYR A 146 6.88 -16.78 -13.34
N VAL A 147 6.85 -18.09 -13.08
CA VAL A 147 7.87 -19.05 -13.47
C VAL A 147 7.19 -20.26 -14.09
N CYS A 148 7.77 -20.79 -15.17
CA CYS A 148 7.34 -22.05 -15.74
C CYS A 148 8.18 -23.18 -15.14
N ILE A 149 7.55 -24.27 -14.70
CA ILE A 149 8.26 -25.41 -14.11
C ILE A 149 7.84 -26.65 -14.90
N CYS A 150 8.81 -27.40 -15.43
CA CYS A 150 8.51 -28.66 -16.13
C CYS A 150 7.77 -29.63 -15.19
N LYS A 151 6.75 -30.30 -15.71
CA LYS A 151 5.99 -31.33 -14.99
C LYS A 151 6.90 -32.49 -14.63
N SER A 152 6.47 -33.30 -13.65
CA SER A 152 7.23 -34.50 -13.24
C SER A 152 7.50 -35.41 -14.44
N GLY A 153 8.74 -35.88 -14.58
CA GLY A 153 9.22 -36.66 -15.73
C GLY A 153 9.80 -35.84 -16.88
N PHE A 154 9.77 -34.51 -16.81
CA PHE A 154 10.35 -33.61 -17.81
C PHE A 154 11.45 -32.74 -17.22
N ILE A 155 12.46 -32.42 -18.03
CA ILE A 155 13.58 -31.54 -17.66
C ILE A 155 13.65 -30.34 -18.60
N GLY A 156 14.15 -29.21 -18.09
CA GLY A 156 14.31 -27.99 -18.86
C GLY A 156 14.06 -26.72 -18.04
N ASP A 157 13.89 -25.59 -18.73
CA ASP A 157 13.70 -24.26 -18.14
C ASP A 157 12.22 -23.88 -17.95
N GLY A 158 11.30 -24.81 -18.22
CA GLY A 158 9.85 -24.58 -18.18
C GLY A 158 9.27 -23.96 -19.45
N HIS A 159 10.08 -23.34 -20.31
CA HIS A 159 9.67 -22.88 -21.65
C HIS A 159 9.99 -23.91 -22.73
N ASN A 160 11.00 -24.75 -22.49
CA ASN A 160 11.29 -25.95 -23.24
C ASN A 160 11.46 -27.11 -22.26
N CYS A 161 10.56 -28.10 -22.32
CA CYS A 161 10.63 -29.28 -21.47
C CYS A 161 10.74 -30.53 -22.33
N THR A 162 11.81 -31.28 -22.15
CA THR A 162 12.05 -32.56 -22.81
C THR A 162 11.79 -33.70 -21.84
N GLY A 163 11.08 -34.73 -22.31
CA GLY A 163 10.80 -35.91 -21.49
C GLY A 163 12.10 -36.70 -21.29
N ASN A 164 12.37 -37.11 -20.06
CA ASN A 164 13.34 -38.18 -19.84
C ASN A 164 12.63 -39.48 -20.22
N LEU A 165 12.82 -39.92 -21.47
CA LEU A 165 12.54 -41.29 -21.87
C LEU A 165 13.54 -42.19 -21.13
N HIS A 166 13.13 -42.71 -19.97
CA HIS A 166 13.75 -43.89 -19.36
C HIS A 166 12.73 -45.01 -19.31
#